data_AF-A0A1I7Z7C8-F1
#
_entry.id   AF-A0A1I7Z7C8-F1
#
_cell.length_a   1.000
_cell.length_b   1.000
_cell.length_c   1.000
_cell.angle_alpha   90.00
_cell.angle_beta   90.00
_cell.angle_gamma   90.00
#
_symmetry.space_group_name_H-M   'P 1'
#
loop_
_entity.id
_entity.type
_entity.pdbx_description
1 polymer ?
#
loop_
_entity_poly.entity_id
_entity_poly.type
_entity_poly.pdbx_seq_one_letter_code
_entity_poly.pdbx_strand_id
1 'polypeptide(L)'
;MLGAGNDSLPTAIIVTNVPTEVFANDNDRQNFCQLFTQIEEHIHFDFLKSFQRVRVIFSTPENATAAKLLVGHHSFHGAQMKAFFSKKIEMAPRSYQDEQGHLKLPPLEKQFLISPPASPPVGWEQTTEMAPVVCNFDLMSRLAALTVEDTYKVHDGDDSLPTIMVHPCKEEGDDDDSLKIRVDRPHTPRPPMPEECK
;
A
#
# COMPACT_ATOMS: atom_id res chain seq x y z
N MET A 1 15.61 20.56 10.78
CA MET A 1 15.66 21.32 9.52
C MET A 1 14.37 21.03 8.78
N LEU A 2 13.49 22.03 8.66
CA LEU A 2 12.26 21.92 7.88
C LEU A 2 12.66 21.89 6.41
N GLY A 3 12.39 20.77 5.74
CA GLY A 3 12.64 20.63 4.31
C GLY A 3 11.86 21.72 3.57
N ALA A 4 12.58 22.53 2.81
CA ALA A 4 12.00 23.44 1.83
C ALA A 4 11.33 22.59 0.74
N GLY A 5 10.08 22.17 0.99
CA GLY A 5 9.19 21.79 -0.08
C GLY A 5 8.94 23.04 -0.89
N ASN A 6 9.21 23.00 -2.20
CA ASN A 6 8.92 24.11 -3.09
C ASN A 6 7.48 24.60 -2.83
N ASP A 7 7.33 25.82 -2.30
CA ASP A 7 6.06 26.48 -1.98
C ASP A 7 5.28 26.87 -3.24
N SER A 8 5.30 26.03 -4.29
CA SER A 8 4.47 26.23 -5.46
C SER A 8 3.04 25.80 -5.14
N LEU A 9 2.10 26.72 -5.37
CA LEU A 9 0.68 26.41 -5.34
C LEU A 9 0.39 25.26 -6.32
N PRO A 10 -0.46 24.29 -5.94
CA PRO A 10 -0.79 23.19 -6.83
C PRO A 10 -1.66 23.67 -7.99
N THR A 11 -1.49 23.02 -9.15
CA THR A 11 -2.23 23.33 -10.38
C THR A 11 -3.64 22.74 -10.43
N ALA A 12 -4.03 21.93 -9.44
CA ALA A 12 -5.32 21.28 -9.39
C ALA A 12 -6.14 21.68 -8.18
N ILE A 13 -7.46 21.79 -8.36
CA ILE A 13 -8.44 22.02 -7.29
C ILE A 13 -9.44 20.86 -7.21
N ILE A 14 -10.01 20.67 -6.03
CA ILE A 14 -11.11 19.75 -5.76
C ILE A 14 -12.32 20.59 -5.37
N VAL A 15 -13.33 20.57 -6.23
CA VAL A 15 -14.64 21.15 -5.95
C VAL A 15 -15.48 20.12 -5.21
N THR A 16 -16.07 20.53 -4.10
CA THR A 16 -16.89 19.71 -3.21
C THR A 16 -18.31 20.26 -3.16
N ASN A 17 -19.23 19.39 -2.73
CA ASN A 17 -20.66 19.72 -2.64
C ASN A 17 -21.27 20.05 -4.00
N VAL A 18 -20.82 19.34 -5.04
CA VAL A 18 -21.32 19.49 -6.42
C VAL A 18 -22.69 18.81 -6.52
N PRO A 19 -23.74 19.47 -7.03
CA PRO A 19 -25.07 18.88 -7.14
C PRO A 19 -25.09 17.58 -7.94
N THR A 20 -25.96 16.65 -7.55
CA THR A 20 -26.07 15.34 -8.22
C THR A 20 -26.48 15.47 -9.70
N GLU A 21 -27.20 16.55 -10.04
CA GLU A 21 -27.61 16.89 -11.41
C GLU A 21 -26.43 17.01 -12.37
N VAL A 22 -25.30 17.57 -11.92
CA VAL A 22 -24.04 17.67 -12.71
C VAL A 22 -23.50 16.30 -13.11
N PHE A 23 -23.82 15.25 -12.35
CA PHE A 23 -23.38 13.87 -12.62
C PHE A 23 -24.45 13.03 -13.33
N ALA A 24 -25.67 13.54 -13.47
CA ALA A 24 -26.80 12.84 -14.07
C ALA A 24 -27.16 13.39 -15.46
N ASN A 25 -27.11 14.71 -15.62
CA ASN A 25 -27.50 15.42 -16.84
C ASN A 25 -26.26 15.96 -17.57
N ASP A 26 -26.16 15.67 -18.86
CA ASP A 26 -25.05 16.17 -19.69
C ASP A 26 -25.08 17.69 -19.88
N ASN A 27 -26.27 18.30 -19.90
CA ASN A 27 -26.43 19.76 -20.01
C ASN A 27 -25.88 20.48 -18.78
N ASP A 28 -26.21 20.01 -17.58
CA ASP A 28 -25.72 20.60 -16.33
C ASP A 28 -24.23 20.37 -16.14
N ARG A 29 -23.75 19.20 -16.59
CA ARG A 29 -22.32 18.91 -16.69
C ARG A 29 -21.60 19.90 -17.60
N GLN A 30 -22.15 20.19 -18.77
CA GLN A 30 -21.56 21.13 -19.71
C GLN A 30 -21.55 22.56 -19.16
N ASN A 31 -22.65 23.01 -18.55
CA ASN A 31 -22.72 24.30 -17.86
C ASN A 31 -21.67 24.41 -16.74
N PHE A 32 -21.50 23.34 -15.96
CA PHE A 32 -20.46 23.28 -14.92
C PHE A 32 -19.06 23.36 -15.52
N CYS A 33 -18.75 22.62 -16.60
CA CYS A 33 -17.46 22.69 -17.26
C CYS A 33 -17.17 24.09 -17.82
N GLN A 34 -18.17 24.73 -18.45
CA GLN A 34 -18.03 26.07 -19.03
C GLN A 34 -17.56 27.13 -18.03
N LEU A 35 -17.98 27.02 -16.76
CA LEU A 35 -17.51 27.91 -15.69
C LEU A 35 -15.99 27.95 -15.59
N PHE A 36 -15.34 26.79 -15.76
CA PHE A 36 -13.90 26.66 -15.69
C PHE A 36 -13.24 26.89 -17.06
N THR A 37 -13.91 26.52 -18.16
CA THR A 37 -13.39 26.75 -19.52
C THR A 37 -13.21 28.24 -19.85
N GLN A 38 -13.94 29.13 -19.17
CA GLN A 38 -13.72 30.59 -19.26
C GLN A 38 -12.35 31.04 -18.76
N ILE A 39 -11.74 30.27 -17.86
CA ILE A 39 -10.41 30.57 -17.28
C ILE A 39 -9.33 29.98 -18.18
N GLU A 40 -9.50 28.74 -18.62
CA GLU A 40 -8.55 28.02 -19.46
C GLU A 40 -9.29 27.08 -20.41
N GLU A 41 -8.92 27.08 -21.69
CA GLU A 41 -9.62 26.30 -22.72
C GLU A 41 -9.40 24.78 -22.57
N HIS A 42 -8.19 24.38 -22.16
CA HIS A 42 -7.75 22.98 -22.14
C HIS A 42 -7.61 22.45 -20.71
N ILE A 43 -8.75 22.18 -20.05
CA ILE A 43 -8.80 21.71 -18.65
C ILE A 43 -9.19 20.23 -18.60
N HIS A 44 -8.55 19.48 -17.69
CA HIS A 44 -8.94 18.09 -17.39
C HIS A 44 -9.86 18.02 -16.16
N PHE A 45 -10.96 17.27 -16.28
CA PHE A 45 -11.97 17.10 -15.22
C PHE A 45 -12.11 15.64 -14.82
N ASP A 46 -11.90 15.32 -13.54
CA ASP A 46 -12.22 14.02 -12.97
C ASP A 46 -13.50 14.11 -12.12
N PHE A 47 -14.57 13.47 -12.59
CA PHE A 47 -15.86 13.44 -11.92
C PHE A 47 -15.92 12.26 -10.94
N LEU A 48 -15.98 12.56 -9.64
CA LEU A 48 -16.06 11.57 -8.57
C LEU A 48 -17.50 11.53 -8.02
N LYS A 49 -18.40 10.91 -8.80
CA LYS A 49 -19.86 10.88 -8.54
C LYS A 49 -20.21 10.46 -7.11
N SER A 50 -19.64 9.35 -6.62
CA SER A 50 -19.94 8.82 -5.27
C SER A 50 -19.58 9.77 -4.14
N PHE A 51 -18.62 10.67 -4.36
CA PHE A 51 -18.15 11.63 -3.37
C PHE A 51 -18.75 13.02 -3.56
N GLN A 52 -19.55 13.24 -4.62
CA GLN A 52 -20.05 14.56 -5.05
C GLN A 52 -18.91 15.59 -5.16
N ARG A 53 -17.82 15.14 -5.77
CA ARG A 53 -16.58 15.92 -5.95
C ARG A 53 -16.15 15.91 -7.40
N VAL A 54 -15.54 17.01 -7.83
CA VAL A 54 -14.90 17.12 -9.14
C VAL A 54 -13.49 17.64 -8.95
N ARG A 55 -12.49 16.90 -9.46
CA ARG A 55 -11.11 17.38 -9.54
C ARG A 55 -10.94 18.11 -10.86
N VAL A 56 -10.44 19.33 -10.80
CA VAL A 56 -10.18 20.18 -11.96
C VAL A 56 -8.69 20.46 -12.01
N ILE A 57 -8.03 20.06 -13.10
CA ILE A 57 -6.58 20.17 -13.27
C ILE A 57 -6.29 21.22 -14.34
N PHE A 58 -5.58 22.28 -13.94
CA PHE A 58 -5.18 23.39 -14.79
C PHE A 58 -3.72 23.25 -15.23
N SER A 59 -3.32 23.99 -16.26
CA SER A 59 -1.93 24.07 -16.68
C SER A 59 -1.09 24.93 -15.75
N THR A 60 -1.66 26.02 -15.22
CA THR A 60 -0.96 26.97 -14.34
C THR A 60 -1.60 27.06 -12.95
N PRO A 61 -0.80 27.31 -11.90
CA PRO A 61 -1.32 27.45 -10.54
C PRO A 61 -2.11 28.75 -10.33
N GLU A 62 -1.87 29.76 -11.16
CA GLU A 62 -2.62 31.03 -11.18
C GLU A 62 -4.08 30.78 -11.58
N ASN A 63 -4.30 30.00 -12.64
CA ASN A 63 -5.63 29.61 -13.10
C ASN A 63 -6.37 28.79 -12.03
N ALA A 64 -5.68 27.86 -11.38
CA ALA A 64 -6.24 27.09 -10.27
C ALA A 64 -6.69 27.99 -9.10
N THR A 65 -5.93 29.05 -8.81
CA THR A 65 -6.25 30.02 -7.76
C THR A 65 -7.46 30.87 -8.14
N ALA A 66 -7.52 31.35 -9.39
CA ALA A 66 -8.66 32.09 -9.91
C ALA A 66 -9.95 31.24 -9.89
N ALA A 67 -9.85 29.98 -10.32
CA ALA A 67 -10.96 29.03 -10.30
C ALA A 67 -11.47 28.75 -8.88
N LYS A 68 -10.56 28.62 -7.91
CA LYS A 68 -10.91 28.45 -6.50
C LYS A 68 -11.72 29.64 -5.97
N LEU A 69 -11.31 30.87 -6.30
CA LEU A 69 -12.03 32.08 -5.90
C LEU A 69 -13.41 32.14 -6.56
N LEU A 70 -13.49 31.84 -7.87
CA LEU A 70 -14.73 31.82 -8.62
C LEU A 70 -15.76 30.87 -7.99
N VAL A 71 -15.35 29.65 -7.66
CA VAL A 71 -16.22 28.66 -7.01
C VAL A 71 -16.68 29.11 -5.63
N GLY A 72 -15.84 29.81 -4.87
CA GLY A 72 -16.20 30.31 -3.54
C GLY A 72 -17.27 31.40 -3.55
N HIS A 73 -17.39 32.15 -4.64
CA HIS A 73 -18.38 33.21 -4.80
C HIS A 73 -19.61 32.80 -5.63
N HIS A 74 -19.57 31.63 -6.28
CA HIS A 74 -20.63 31.18 -7.18
C HIS A 74 -21.47 30.05 -6.56
N SER A 75 -22.79 30.19 -6.63
CA SER A 75 -23.75 29.16 -6.23
C SER A 75 -24.30 28.47 -7.47
N PHE A 76 -24.21 27.15 -7.54
CA PHE A 76 -24.70 26.36 -8.66
C PHE A 76 -25.99 25.65 -8.25
N HIS A 77 -27.10 25.93 -8.93
CA HIS A 77 -28.44 25.42 -8.58
C HIS A 77 -28.83 25.61 -7.10
N GLY A 78 -28.45 26.76 -6.51
CA GLY A 78 -28.71 27.07 -5.10
C GLY A 78 -27.79 26.36 -4.09
N ALA A 79 -26.93 25.44 -4.53
CA ALA A 79 -25.91 24.81 -3.69
C ALA A 79 -24.64 25.68 -3.63
N GLN A 80 -24.17 25.94 -2.42
CA GLN A 80 -22.87 26.57 -2.19
C GLN A 80 -21.78 25.51 -2.34
N MET A 81 -20.97 25.64 -3.38
CA MET A 81 -19.82 24.77 -3.61
C MET A 81 -18.61 25.27 -2.83
N LYS A 82 -17.68 24.37 -2.52
CA LYS A 82 -16.40 24.75 -1.90
C LYS A 82 -15.26 24.14 -2.69
N ALA A 83 -14.23 24.94 -2.98
CA ALA A 83 -13.03 24.49 -3.67
C ALA A 83 -11.82 24.43 -2.73
N PHE A 84 -11.08 23.33 -2.82
CA PHE A 84 -9.84 23.10 -2.08
C PHE A 84 -8.69 22.85 -3.06
N PHE A 85 -7.48 23.22 -2.69
CA PHE A 85 -6.31 22.85 -3.47
C PHE A 85 -6.04 21.34 -3.36
N SER A 86 -5.78 20.69 -4.48
CA SER A 86 -5.42 19.28 -4.51
C SER A 86 -3.96 19.14 -4.06
N LYS A 87 -3.74 18.61 -2.86
CA LYS A 87 -2.39 18.28 -2.39
C LYS A 87 -1.90 17.04 -3.15
N LYS A 88 -0.76 17.15 -3.83
CA LYS A 88 -0.06 15.97 -4.34
C LYS A 88 0.45 15.20 -3.12
N ILE A 89 -0.13 14.03 -2.86
CA ILE A 89 0.33 13.15 -1.78
C ILE A 89 1.53 12.39 -2.35
N GLU A 90 2.72 12.92 -2.14
CA GLU A 90 3.95 12.18 -2.38
C GLU A 90 4.24 11.36 -1.13
N MET A 91 4.12 10.04 -1.26
CA MET A 91 4.55 9.11 -0.22
C MET A 91 6.07 9.20 -0.13
N ALA A 92 6.63 9.40 1.07
CA ALA A 92 8.07 9.44 1.25
C ALA A 92 8.71 8.14 0.72
N PRO A 93 9.78 8.21 -0.08
CA PRO A 93 10.44 7.03 -0.61
C PRO A 93 11.00 6.20 0.54
N ARG A 94 10.55 4.96 0.65
CA ARG A 94 11.08 3.99 1.62
C ARG A 94 12.43 3.47 1.10
N SER A 95 13.29 2.98 2.00
CA SER A 95 14.66 2.52 1.66
C SER A 95 14.73 1.48 0.53
N TYR A 96 13.68 0.67 0.41
CA TYR A 96 13.51 -0.34 -0.62
C TYR A 96 12.94 0.20 -1.96
N GLN A 97 12.68 1.50 -2.08
CA GLN A 97 12.15 2.13 -3.30
C GLN A 97 13.26 2.85 -4.09
N ASP A 98 13.14 2.86 -5.42
CA ASP A 98 14.01 3.60 -6.34
C ASP A 98 13.70 5.12 -6.37
N GLU A 99 14.42 5.87 -7.22
CA GLU A 99 14.25 7.32 -7.37
C GLU A 99 12.86 7.72 -7.89
N GLN A 100 12.15 6.77 -8.52
CA GLN A 100 10.81 6.92 -9.06
C GLN A 100 9.72 6.41 -8.09
N GLY A 101 10.12 5.87 -6.92
CA GLY A 101 9.21 5.35 -5.91
C GLY A 101 8.71 3.93 -6.17
N HIS A 102 9.25 3.21 -7.15
CA HIS A 102 8.95 1.79 -7.35
C HIS A 102 9.77 0.91 -6.41
N LEU A 103 9.29 -0.31 -6.13
CA LEU A 103 10.06 -1.29 -5.37
C LEU A 103 11.34 -1.66 -6.14
N LYS A 104 12.51 -1.53 -5.50
CA LYS A 104 13.78 -1.97 -6.06
C LYS A 104 13.71 -3.47 -6.37
N LEU A 105 14.25 -3.84 -7.52
CA LEU A 105 14.41 -5.24 -7.86
C LEU A 105 15.25 -5.94 -6.78
N PRO A 106 14.89 -7.17 -6.37
CA PRO A 106 15.73 -7.97 -5.50
C PRO A 106 17.10 -8.19 -6.14
N PRO A 107 18.19 -8.29 -5.35
CA PRO A 107 19.51 -8.65 -5.86
C PRO A 107 19.46 -9.95 -6.68
N LEU A 108 20.16 -9.96 -7.83
CA LEU A 108 20.18 -11.04 -8.82
C LEU A 108 20.38 -12.45 -8.22
N GLU A 109 21.22 -12.55 -7.20
CA GLU A 109 21.53 -13.82 -6.51
C GLU A 109 20.30 -14.48 -5.87
N LYS A 110 19.27 -13.70 -5.51
CA LYS A 110 18.06 -14.19 -4.84
C LYS A 110 16.84 -14.28 -5.77
N GLN A 111 16.96 -13.88 -7.03
CA GLN A 111 15.86 -13.89 -8.00
C GLN A 111 15.51 -15.30 -8.52
N PHE A 112 16.44 -16.26 -8.41
CA PHE A 112 16.19 -17.66 -8.79
C PHE A 112 15.38 -18.45 -7.73
N LEU A 113 15.22 -17.89 -6.53
CA LEU A 113 14.53 -18.52 -5.40
C LEU A 113 13.09 -18.01 -5.21
N ILE A 114 12.62 -17.10 -6.06
CA ILE A 114 11.27 -16.53 -6.01
C ILE A 114 10.40 -17.08 -7.14
N SER A 115 9.11 -17.32 -6.88
CA SER A 115 8.19 -17.91 -7.86
C SER A 115 7.44 -16.85 -8.67
N PRO A 116 7.38 -16.93 -10.02
CA PRO A 116 8.07 -17.89 -10.89
C PRO A 116 9.57 -17.55 -11.07
N PRO A 117 10.47 -18.55 -11.07
CA PRO A 117 11.90 -18.30 -11.12
C PRO A 117 12.28 -17.74 -12.49
N ALA A 118 13.11 -16.70 -12.50
CA ALA A 118 13.86 -16.35 -13.69
C ALA A 118 14.80 -17.52 -14.06
N SER A 119 15.04 -17.77 -15.34
CA SER A 119 15.95 -18.84 -15.75
C SER A 119 17.36 -18.61 -15.20
N PRO A 120 17.99 -19.59 -14.52
CA PRO A 120 19.36 -19.47 -14.04
C PRO A 120 20.35 -19.28 -15.21
N PRO A 121 21.44 -18.52 -15.03
CA PRO A 121 22.44 -18.31 -16.08
C PRO A 121 23.18 -19.61 -16.40
N VAL A 122 23.75 -19.68 -17.61
CA VAL A 122 24.53 -20.84 -18.06
C VAL A 122 25.72 -21.05 -17.12
N GLY A 123 25.80 -22.23 -16.50
CA GLY A 123 26.84 -22.59 -15.53
C GLY A 123 26.47 -22.32 -14.06
N TRP A 124 25.24 -21.90 -13.76
CA TRP A 124 24.77 -21.84 -12.38
C TRP A 124 24.61 -23.26 -11.81
N GLU A 125 25.31 -23.53 -10.71
CA GLU A 125 25.13 -24.73 -9.90
C GLU A 125 24.62 -24.33 -8.52
N GLN A 126 23.70 -25.13 -7.97
CA GLN A 126 23.26 -24.95 -6.59
C GLN A 126 24.46 -25.19 -5.68
N THR A 127 24.93 -24.16 -4.99
CA THR A 127 25.98 -24.33 -3.98
C THR A 127 25.46 -25.27 -2.90
N THR A 128 26.23 -26.33 -2.60
CA THR A 128 25.94 -27.20 -1.48
C THR A 128 25.94 -26.37 -0.21
N GLU A 129 24.77 -26.14 0.37
CA GLU A 129 24.68 -25.53 1.69
C GLU A 129 25.51 -26.35 2.66
N MET A 130 26.29 -25.69 3.51
CA MET A 130 27.03 -26.41 4.54
C MET A 130 26.04 -27.18 5.41
N ALA A 131 26.44 -28.37 5.86
CA ALA A 131 25.68 -29.08 6.88
C ALA A 131 25.36 -28.12 8.04
N PRO A 132 24.16 -28.19 8.64
CA PRO A 132 23.82 -27.35 9.77
C PRO A 132 24.96 -27.36 10.77
N VAL A 133 25.39 -26.20 11.26
CA VAL A 133 26.42 -26.12 12.29
C VAL A 133 25.81 -26.67 13.58
N VAL A 134 25.87 -27.99 13.75
CA VAL A 134 25.31 -28.71 14.91
C VAL A 134 26.02 -28.27 16.21
N CYS A 135 27.25 -27.76 16.10
CA CYS A 135 28.09 -27.32 17.22
C CYS A 135 28.10 -25.79 17.39
N ASN A 136 26.97 -25.09 17.27
CA ASN A 136 26.91 -23.69 17.67
C ASN A 136 26.99 -23.61 19.21
N PHE A 137 28.10 -23.08 19.74
CA PHE A 137 28.34 -22.98 21.18
C PHE A 137 27.26 -22.19 21.92
N ASP A 138 26.73 -21.14 21.30
CA ASP A 138 25.62 -20.34 21.86
C ASP A 138 24.33 -21.15 21.90
N LEU A 139 24.05 -21.94 20.87
CA LEU A 139 22.88 -22.82 20.87
C LEU A 139 23.01 -23.93 21.93
N MET A 140 24.20 -24.53 22.04
CA MET A 140 24.46 -25.60 23.03
C MET A 140 24.40 -25.07 24.46
N SER A 141 24.96 -23.88 24.74
CA SER A 141 24.91 -23.26 26.06
C SER A 141 23.48 -22.88 26.46
N ARG A 142 22.69 -22.36 25.52
CA ARG A 142 21.26 -22.06 25.73
C ARG A 142 20.44 -23.32 25.95
N LEU A 143 20.64 -24.35 25.12
CA LEU A 143 19.98 -25.66 25.30
C LEU A 143 20.32 -26.29 26.65
N ALA A 144 21.58 -26.21 27.09
CA ALA A 144 21.99 -26.69 28.41
C ALA A 144 21.41 -25.86 29.57
N ALA A 145 21.13 -24.57 29.33
CA ALA A 145 20.47 -23.69 30.29
C ALA A 145 18.94 -23.84 30.33
N LEU A 146 18.34 -24.59 29.39
CA LEU A 146 16.91 -24.88 29.41
C LEU A 146 16.60 -25.89 30.52
N THR A 147 15.97 -25.42 31.57
CA THR A 147 15.28 -26.22 32.58
C THR A 147 13.87 -26.53 32.09
N VAL A 148 13.41 -27.79 32.25
CA VAL A 148 12.13 -28.30 31.73
C VAL A 148 10.91 -27.56 32.30
N GLU A 149 11.09 -26.79 33.37
CA GLU A 149 10.01 -26.16 34.13
C GLU A 149 9.82 -24.67 33.77
N ASP A 150 10.75 -24.04 33.06
CA ASP A 150 10.75 -22.59 32.86
C ASP A 150 10.33 -22.17 31.45
N THR A 151 9.53 -21.10 31.39
CA THR A 151 9.28 -20.38 30.13
C THR A 151 10.55 -19.65 29.73
N TYR A 152 11.13 -20.01 28.59
CA TYR A 152 12.41 -19.49 28.15
C TYR A 152 12.27 -18.45 27.04
N LYS A 153 12.92 -17.30 27.24
CA LYS A 153 13.04 -16.25 26.22
C LYS A 153 14.15 -16.59 25.25
N VAL A 154 13.79 -16.95 24.02
CA VAL A 154 14.75 -17.29 22.96
C VAL A 154 15.29 -16.03 22.29
N HIS A 155 14.47 -15.00 22.16
CA HIS A 155 14.83 -13.72 21.55
C HIS A 155 14.12 -12.58 22.26
N ASP A 156 14.86 -11.58 22.74
CA ASP A 156 14.32 -10.46 23.51
C ASP A 156 13.47 -9.50 22.67
N GLY A 157 13.57 -9.56 21.34
CA GLY A 157 12.92 -8.63 20.42
C GLY A 157 13.70 -7.33 20.26
N ASP A 158 13.45 -6.63 19.16
CA ASP A 158 14.03 -5.32 18.82
C ASP A 158 12.96 -4.48 18.11
N ASP A 159 13.23 -3.21 17.78
CA ASP A 159 12.28 -2.29 17.11
C ASP A 159 11.69 -2.87 15.80
N SER A 160 12.37 -3.85 15.20
CA SER A 160 11.96 -4.50 13.95
C SER A 160 11.50 -5.96 14.11
N LEU A 161 11.75 -6.61 15.24
CA LEU A 161 11.55 -8.05 15.43
C LEU A 161 10.83 -8.36 16.73
N PRO A 162 9.81 -9.24 16.72
CA PRO A 162 9.06 -9.57 17.92
C PRO A 162 9.88 -10.47 18.86
N THR A 163 9.61 -10.37 20.15
CA THR A 163 10.12 -11.28 21.18
C THR A 163 9.65 -12.71 20.94
N ILE A 164 10.54 -13.71 21.06
CA ILE A 164 10.22 -15.13 20.87
C ILE A 164 10.36 -15.85 22.22
N MET A 165 9.30 -16.53 22.65
CA MET A 165 9.21 -17.26 23.91
C MET A 165 8.88 -18.73 23.65
N VAL A 166 9.50 -19.64 24.41
CA VAL A 166 9.22 -21.08 24.40
C VAL A 166 8.61 -21.46 25.75
N HIS A 167 7.44 -22.06 25.71
CA HIS A 167 6.77 -22.62 26.89
C HIS A 167 6.91 -24.15 26.87
N PRO A 168 7.36 -24.79 27.96
CA PRO A 168 7.31 -26.23 28.06
C PRO A 168 5.85 -26.71 28.00
N CYS A 169 5.59 -27.66 27.12
CA CYS A 169 4.26 -28.27 26.98
C CYS A 169 4.04 -29.18 28.19
N LYS A 170 3.12 -28.79 29.09
CA LYS A 170 2.71 -29.66 30.20
C LYS A 170 1.83 -30.78 29.64
N GLU A 171 2.24 -32.04 29.82
CA GLU A 171 1.35 -33.19 29.64
C GLU A 171 0.37 -33.27 30.83
N GLU A 172 -0.46 -32.24 30.99
CA GLU A 172 -1.64 -32.35 31.84
C GLU A 172 -2.78 -32.79 30.93
N GLY A 173 -3.35 -33.97 31.23
CA GLY A 173 -4.47 -34.53 30.49
C GLY A 173 -5.60 -33.50 30.35
N ASP A 174 -6.24 -33.53 29.18
CA ASP A 174 -7.55 -32.98 28.84
C ASP A 174 -8.29 -32.40 30.07
N ASP A 175 -8.24 -31.08 30.28
CA ASP A 175 -9.28 -30.28 30.96
C ASP A 175 -8.86 -28.79 31.04
N ASP A 176 -8.59 -28.15 29.89
CA ASP A 176 -8.82 -26.70 29.77
C ASP A 176 -9.34 -26.38 28.36
N ASP A 177 -10.64 -26.12 28.29
CA ASP A 177 -11.41 -25.96 27.05
C ASP A 177 -11.29 -24.55 26.44
N SER A 178 -10.21 -23.81 26.70
CA SER A 178 -10.15 -22.38 26.42
C SER A 178 -9.28 -21.93 25.23
N LEU A 179 -8.47 -22.80 24.60
CA LEU A 179 -7.55 -22.37 23.52
C LEU A 179 -7.43 -23.31 22.29
N LYS A 180 -8.51 -24.03 21.91
CA LYS A 180 -8.54 -24.74 20.61
C LYS A 180 -9.10 -23.82 19.51
N ILE A 181 -8.33 -22.83 19.04
CA ILE A 181 -8.57 -22.25 17.71
C ILE A 181 -8.07 -23.25 16.66
N ARG A 182 -8.79 -24.36 16.50
CA ARG A 182 -8.69 -25.18 15.29
C ARG A 182 -9.46 -24.44 14.21
N VAL A 183 -8.78 -23.56 13.46
CA VAL A 183 -9.29 -23.15 12.16
C VAL A 183 -9.20 -24.37 11.26
N ASP A 184 -10.27 -25.17 11.24
CA ASP A 184 -10.46 -26.22 10.25
C ASP A 184 -10.57 -25.51 8.90
N ARG A 185 -9.45 -25.41 8.19
CA ARG A 185 -9.43 -24.82 6.85
C ARG A 185 -9.96 -25.90 5.91
N PRO A 186 -11.13 -25.71 5.28
CA PRO A 186 -11.62 -26.69 4.33
C PRO A 186 -10.58 -26.88 3.23
N HIS A 187 -10.07 -28.10 3.09
CA HIS A 187 -9.13 -28.45 2.04
C HIS A 187 -9.82 -28.24 0.68
N THR A 188 -9.40 -27.24 -0.08
CA THR A 188 -9.90 -27.05 -1.45
C THR A 188 -9.21 -28.09 -2.36
N PRO A 189 -9.96 -28.89 -3.13
CA PRO A 189 -9.37 -29.84 -4.07
C PRO A 189 -8.57 -29.09 -5.15
N ARG A 190 -7.47 -29.71 -5.60
CA ARG A 190 -6.62 -29.17 -6.67
C ARG A 190 -7.43 -29.03 -7.96
N PRO A 191 -7.39 -27.88 -8.67
CA PRO A 191 -8.04 -27.74 -9.97
C PRO A 191 -7.45 -28.71 -11.01
N PRO A 192 -8.28 -29.24 -11.93
CA PRO A 192 -7.81 -30.14 -12.97
C PRO A 192 -6.83 -29.43 -13.91
N MET A 193 -5.83 -30.16 -14.41
CA MET A 193 -4.88 -29.61 -15.37
C MET A 193 -5.59 -29.32 -16.70
N PRO A 194 -5.27 -28.21 -17.39
CA PRO A 194 -5.79 -27.97 -18.73
C PRO A 194 -5.23 -29.03 -19.68
N GLU A 195 -6.11 -29.68 -20.44
CA GLU A 195 -5.70 -30.62 -21.48
C GLU A 195 -4.94 -29.88 -22.59
N GLU A 196 -3.77 -30.40 -22.94
CA GLU A 196 -2.95 -29.89 -24.03
C GLU A 196 -3.73 -29.99 -25.34
N CYS A 197 -3.96 -28.84 -25.98
CA CYS A 197 -4.57 -28.75 -27.30
C CYS A 197 -3.62 -29.41 -28.31
N LYS A 198 -4.07 -30.53 -28.87
CA LYS A 198 -3.32 -31.36 -29.82
C LYS A 198 -3.27 -30.74 -31.21
#